data_AF-A0A2V6ZU14-F1
#
_entry.id   AF-A0A2V6ZU14-F1
#
_cell.length_a   1.000
_cell.length_b   1.000
_cell.length_c   1.000
_cell.angle_alpha   90.00
_cell.angle_beta   90.00
_cell.angle_gamma   90.00
#
_symmetry.space_group_name_H-M   'P 1'
#
loop_
_entity.id
_entity.type
_entity.pdbx_description
1 polymer ?
#
loop_
_entity_poly.entity_id
_entity_poly.type
_entity_poly.pdbx_seq_one_letter_code
_entity_poly.pdbx_strand_id
1 'polypeptide(L)' 'MDELYIAKGKKIVHLDLKREQPPRAELLGLPLGPTGNLRAPTLRKGRRLIVGFDEATYKRLLG' A
#
# COMPACT_ATOMS: atom_id res chain seq x y z
N MET A 1 -0.82 -4.70 -10.78
CA MET A 1 -1.04 -3.45 -10.02
C MET A 1 0.15 -2.56 -10.28
N ASP A 2 -0.05 -1.25 -10.28
CA ASP A 2 0.95 -0.28 -10.73
C ASP A 2 1.45 0.58 -9.58
N GLU A 3 0.55 0.94 -8.66
CA GLU A 3 0.90 1.75 -7.50
C GLU A 3 0.44 1.05 -6.24
N LEU A 4 1.28 1.11 -5.21
CA LEU A 4 1.06 0.50 -3.91
C LEU A 4 1.25 1.56 -2.83
N TYR A 5 0.19 1.86 -2.10
CA TYR A 5 0.16 2.80 -0.99
C TYR A 5 -0.06 2.02 0.30
N ILE A 6 0.85 2.19 1.26
CA ILE A 6 0.82 1.44 2.52
C ILE A 6 0.97 2.42 3.68
N ALA A 7 -0.07 2.52 4.50
CA ALA A 7 -0.05 3.26 5.75
C ALA A 7 0.39 2.33 6.90
N LYS A 8 1.54 2.66 7.50
CA LYS A 8 2.09 2.02 8.70
C LYS A 8 2.10 3.02 9.85
N GLY A 9 0.94 3.21 10.50
CA GLY A 9 0.78 4.23 11.52
C GLY A 9 1.02 5.63 10.91
N LYS A 10 2.02 6.36 11.39
CA LYS A 10 2.38 7.70 10.86
C LYS A 10 3.23 7.66 9.58
N LYS A 11 3.75 6.50 9.19
CA LYS A 11 4.60 6.37 8.00
C LYS A 11 3.77 5.92 6.80
N ILE A 12 3.84 6.67 5.71
CA ILE A 12 3.25 6.31 4.42
C ILE A 12 4.37 5.84 3.49
N VAL A 13 4.17 4.69 2.85
CA VAL A 13 5.06 4.15 1.83
C VAL A 13 4.28 4.12 0.52
N HIS A 14 4.79 4.79 -0.50
CA HIS A 14 4.29 4.73 -1.87
C HIS A 14 5.34 4.08 -2.74
N LEU A 15 4.94 3.05 -3.48
CA LEU A 15 5.77 2.38 -4.48
C LEU A 15 5.10 2.48 -5.84
N ASP A 16 5.84 2.91 -6.85
CA ASP A 16 5.46 2.82 -8.25
C ASP A 16 6.10 1.56 -8.85
N LEU A 17 5.30 0.50 -8.96
CA LEU A 17 5.72 -0.81 -9.44
C LEU A 17 6.12 -0.83 -10.92
N LYS A 18 5.86 0.26 -11.67
CA LYS A 18 6.35 0.40 -13.04
C LYS A 18 7.81 0.87 -13.07
N ARG A 19 8.21 1.67 -12.09
CA ARG A 19 9.55 2.26 -12.01
C ARG A 19 10.46 1.46 -11.11
N GLU A 20 9.91 0.94 -10.02
CA GLU A 20 10.61 0.23 -8.97
C GLU A 20 10.09 -1.21 -8.94
N GLN A 21 10.96 -2.18 -9.19
CA GLN A 21 10.62 -3.60 -9.10
C GLN A 21 11.41 -4.25 -7.97
N PRO A 22 11.10 -3.91 -6.69
CA PRO A 22 11.78 -4.51 -5.58
C PRO A 22 11.49 -6.02 -5.52
N PRO A 23 12.38 -6.81 -4.90
CA PRO A 23 12.20 -8.24 -4.75
C PRO A 23 10.85 -8.59 -4.12
N ARG A 24 10.24 -9.69 -4.56
CA ARG A 24 8.91 -10.12 -4.10
C ARG A 24 8.80 -10.24 -2.56
N ALA A 25 9.88 -10.66 -1.91
CA ALA A 25 9.93 -10.78 -0.45
C ALA A 25 9.78 -9.41 0.24
N GLU A 26 10.46 -8.37 -0.27
CA GLU A 26 10.37 -7.01 0.25
C GLU A 26 8.98 -6.41 -0.01
N LEU A 27 8.41 -6.65 -1.20
CA LEU A 27 7.05 -6.23 -1.55
C LEU A 27 5.99 -6.83 -0.63
N LEU A 28 6.13 -8.09 -0.23
CA LEU A 28 5.19 -8.77 0.66
C LEU A 28 5.36 -8.34 2.12
N GLY A 29 6.59 -8.09 2.59
CA GLY A 29 6.82 -7.64 3.98
C GLY A 29 6.23 -6.26 4.30
N LEU A 30 5.93 -5.45 3.28
CA LEU A 30 5.39 -4.11 3.49
C LEU A 30 3.91 -4.10 3.89
N PRO A 31 2.96 -4.67 3.12
CA PRO A 31 1.54 -4.62 3.42
C PRO A 31 1.10 -5.62 4.50
N LEU A 32 1.92 -6.64 4.79
CA LEU A 32 1.60 -7.65 5.79
C LEU A 32 1.75 -7.11 7.23
N GLY A 33 0.84 -7.57 8.10
CA GLY A 33 0.89 -7.39 9.54
C GLY A 33 1.71 -8.48 10.23
N PRO A 34 1.85 -8.42 11.57
CA PRO A 34 2.65 -9.36 12.34
C PRO A 34 2.24 -10.83 12.17
N THR A 35 0.96 -11.07 11.87
CA THR A 35 0.35 -12.40 11.70
C THR A 35 0.28 -12.85 10.24
N GLY A 36 0.92 -12.14 9.30
CA GLY A 36 0.90 -12.49 7.88
C GLY A 36 -0.40 -12.16 7.14
N ASN A 37 -1.33 -11.46 7.78
CA ASN A 37 -2.52 -10.91 7.13
C ASN A 37 -2.24 -9.50 6.57
N LEU A 38 -2.96 -9.11 5.52
CA LEU A 38 -2.93 -7.73 5.03
C LEU A 38 -3.42 -6.76 6.11
N ARG A 39 -2.76 -5.61 6.23
CA ARG A 39 -3.20 -4.56 7.15
C ARG A 39 -4.53 -3.98 6.67
N ALA A 40 -5.51 -3.96 7.55
CA ALA A 40 -6.79 -3.31 7.30
C ALA A 40 -6.70 -1.79 7.53
N PRO A 41 -7.56 -0.99 6.86
CA PRO A 41 -8.39 -1.35 5.70
C PRO A 41 -7.56 -1.64 4.45
N THR A 42 -8.04 -2.49 3.53
CA THR A 42 -7.39 -2.71 2.23
C THR A 42 -8.38 -2.40 1.12
N LEU A 43 -7.99 -1.53 0.18
CA LEU A 43 -8.80 -1.12 -0.95
C LEU A 43 -8.03 -1.25 -2.25
N ARG A 44 -8.74 -1.64 -3.30
CA ARG A 44 -8.24 -1.64 -4.67
C ARG A 44 -9.06 -0.67 -5.52
N LYS A 45 -8.40 0.35 -6.08
CA LYS A 45 -9.00 1.29 -7.04
C LYS A 45 -8.28 1.17 -8.37
N GLY A 46 -8.92 0.49 -9.33
CA GLY A 46 -8.30 0.17 -10.62
C GLY A 46 -7.02 -0.65 -10.48
N ARG A 47 -5.88 -0.08 -10.92
CA ARG A 47 -4.55 -0.71 -10.82
C ARG A 47 -3.79 -0.35 -9.54
N ARG A 48 -4.39 0.42 -8.62
CA ARG A 48 -3.77 0.87 -7.35
C ARG A 48 -4.23 0.01 -6.17
N LEU A 49 -3.30 -0.36 -5.28
CA LEU A 49 -3.60 -1.00 -4.00
C LEU A 49 -3.33 -0.01 -2.87
N ILE A 50 -4.28 0.13 -1.97
CA ILE A 50 -4.17 0.97 -0.78
C ILE A 50 -4.34 0.04 0.43
N VAL A 51 -3.38 0.05 1.32
CA VAL A 51 -3.31 -0.82 2.49
C VAL A 51 -3.12 0.06 3.72
N GLY A 52 -3.98 -0.08 4.72
CA GLY A 52 -4.09 0.84 5.84
C GLY A 52 -4.84 2.13 5.50
N PHE A 53 -5.05 2.96 6.52
CA PHE A 53 -5.75 4.24 6.40
C PHE A 53 -4.80 5.41 6.59
N ASP A 54 -4.88 6.38 5.67
CA ASP A 54 -4.29 7.71 5.80
C ASP A 54 -5.21 8.73 5.13
N GLU A 55 -5.59 9.77 5.86
CA GLU A 55 -6.62 10.71 5.41
C GLU A 55 -6.19 11.46 4.14
N ALA A 56 -4.94 11.95 4.10
CA ALA A 56 -4.43 12.72 2.98
C ALA A 56 -4.33 11.85 1.71
N THR A 57 -3.83 10.62 1.84
CA THR A 57 -3.78 9.63 0.77
C THR A 57 -5.17 9.29 0.26
N TYR A 58 -6.14 9.10 1.16
CA TYR A 58 -7.52 8.80 0.79
C TYR A 58 -8.16 9.98 0.05
N LYS A 59 -8.04 11.20 0.55
CA LYS A 59 -8.55 12.39 -0.14
C LYS A 59 -7.94 12.55 -1.53
N ARG A 60 -6.64 12.29 -1.67
CA ARG A 60 -5.93 12.38 -2.96
C ARG A 60 -6.31 11.27 -3.96
N LEU A 61 -6.55 10.05 -3.48
CA LEU A 61 -6.75 8.88 -4.35
C LEU A 61 -8.21 8.50 -4.55
N LEU A 62 -9.07 8.77 -3.56
CA LEU A 62 -10.48 8.38 -3.53
C LEU A 62 -11.43 9.56 -3.75
N GLY A 63 -11.06 10.77 -3.31
CA GLY A 63 -11.73 12.02 -3.70
C GLY A 63 -11.59 12.30 -5.19
#